data_AF-A0AAV0R8V9-F1
#
_entry.id   AF-A0AAV0R8V9-F1
#
_cell.length_a   1.000
_cell.length_b   1.000
_cell.length_c   1.000
_cell.angle_alpha   90.00
_cell.angle_beta   90.00
_cell.angle_gamma   90.00
#
_symmetry.space_group_name_H-M   'P 1'
#
loop_
_entity.id
_entity.type
_entity.pdbx_description
1 polymer ?
#
loop_
_entity_poly.entity_id
_entity_poly.type
_entity_poly.pdbx_seq_one_letter_code
_entity_poly.pdbx_strand_id
1 'polypeptide(L)'
;MEKRTVGLVHELLSLTLWKKMSIVKLGHFKKEFSLPDKLNVLLLKHPGIFYVSNKYQIYSVLLKDAYNGSELKEMDPLVVVKGKFGELMQEGLHEYNQRHYLMNLEKQKKKGFVAARSGKKKDTSTESSAQDRDKVSGLFNPEERKRFYKVLFDDAGP
;
A
#
# COMPACT_ATOMS: atom_id res chain seq x y z
N MET A 1 -0.49 -35.01 19.98
CA MET A 1 -0.15 -34.37 18.69
C MET A 1 -0.69 -32.95 18.60
N GLU A 2 -2.00 -32.72 18.81
CA GLU A 2 -2.60 -31.38 18.70
C GLU A 2 -1.91 -30.30 19.54
N LYS A 3 -1.65 -30.55 20.83
CA LYS A 3 -0.93 -29.60 21.72
C LYS A 3 0.45 -29.20 21.18
N ARG A 4 1.17 -30.14 20.54
CA ARG A 4 2.48 -29.86 19.91
C ARG A 4 2.32 -28.94 18.71
N THR A 5 1.32 -29.18 17.87
CA THR A 5 1.03 -28.33 16.71
C THR A 5 0.63 -26.92 17.14
N VAL A 6 -0.23 -26.80 18.16
CA VAL A 6 -0.61 -25.51 18.75
C VAL A 6 0.63 -24.77 19.25
N GLY A 7 1.49 -25.43 20.03
CA GLY A 7 2.75 -24.84 20.50
C GLY A 7 3.68 -24.43 19.35
N LEU A 8 3.85 -25.27 18.33
CA LEU A 8 4.66 -24.94 17.15
C LEU A 8 4.15 -23.69 16.42
N VAL A 9 2.84 -23.60 16.19
CA VAL A 9 2.25 -22.43 15.53
C VAL A 9 2.38 -21.20 16.42
N HIS A 10 2.20 -21.34 17.73
CA HIS A 10 2.40 -20.27 18.71
C HIS A 10 3.82 -19.70 18.63
N GLU A 11 4.85 -20.56 18.68
CA GLU A 11 6.24 -20.14 18.59
C GLU A 11 6.56 -19.53 17.23
N LEU A 12 6.10 -20.14 16.14
CA LEU A 12 6.33 -19.63 14.79
C LEU A 12 5.74 -18.23 14.61
N LEU A 13 4.52 -18.00 15.10
CA LEU A 13 3.91 -16.67 15.10
C LEU A 13 4.69 -15.72 16.01
N SER A 14 5.15 -16.18 17.17
CA SER A 14 5.94 -15.37 18.11
C SER A 14 7.26 -14.89 17.50
N LEU A 15 7.84 -15.61 16.55
CA LEU A 15 9.03 -15.18 15.81
C LEU A 15 8.75 -14.14 14.72
N THR A 16 7.49 -13.93 14.33
CA THR A 16 7.14 -12.91 13.33
C THR A 16 7.06 -11.52 13.97
N LEU A 17 7.50 -10.50 13.21
CA LEU A 17 7.47 -9.10 13.66
C LEU A 17 6.08 -8.63 14.13
N TRP A 18 5.05 -9.07 13.42
CA TRP A 18 3.66 -8.68 13.70
C TRP A 18 2.90 -9.75 14.47
N LYS A 19 3.55 -10.80 14.99
CA LYS A 19 2.89 -11.92 15.71
C LYS A 19 1.67 -12.49 14.96
N LYS A 20 1.74 -12.46 13.63
CA LYS A 20 0.67 -12.87 12.70
C LYS A 20 1.23 -13.39 11.38
N MET A 21 0.50 -14.31 10.77
CA MET A 21 0.86 -14.90 9.49
C MET A 21 -0.39 -15.31 8.70
N SER A 22 -0.33 -15.26 7.37
CA SER A 22 -1.40 -15.82 6.53
C SER A 22 -1.42 -17.35 6.67
N ILE A 23 -2.62 -17.92 6.71
CA ILE A 23 -2.84 -19.37 6.71
C ILE A 23 -2.20 -20.03 5.48
N VAL A 24 -2.25 -19.37 4.32
CA VAL A 24 -1.63 -19.91 3.09
C VAL A 24 -0.12 -20.04 3.27
N LYS A 25 0.51 -19.02 3.86
CA LYS A 25 1.95 -19.07 4.18
C LYS A 25 2.28 -20.17 5.17
N LEU A 26 1.44 -20.34 6.19
CA LEU A 26 1.59 -21.41 7.18
C LEU A 26 1.44 -22.79 6.54
N GLY A 27 0.56 -22.92 5.54
CA GLY A 27 0.36 -24.14 4.75
C GLY A 27 1.57 -24.54 3.91
N HIS A 28 2.46 -23.60 3.54
CA HIS A 28 3.70 -23.95 2.84
C HIS A 28 4.66 -24.75 3.73
N PHE A 29 4.63 -24.53 5.04
CA PHE A 29 5.49 -25.23 6.01
C PHE A 29 4.91 -26.56 6.53
N LYS A 30 3.87 -27.05 5.86
CA LYS A 30 3.09 -28.18 6.34
C LYS A 30 3.91 -29.47 6.41
N LYS A 31 4.80 -29.69 5.44
CA LYS A 31 5.65 -30.89 5.40
C LYS A 31 6.74 -30.82 6.47
N GLU A 32 7.36 -29.66 6.59
CA GLU A 32 8.51 -29.37 7.45
C GLU A 32 8.12 -29.46 8.93
N PHE A 33 6.98 -28.88 9.30
CA PHE A 33 6.50 -28.90 10.68
C PHE A 33 5.46 -30.00 10.96
N SER A 34 5.20 -30.88 9.99
CA SER A 34 4.17 -31.93 10.09
C SER A 34 2.81 -31.37 10.54
N LEU A 35 2.39 -30.25 9.94
CA LEU A 35 1.12 -29.60 10.25
C LEU A 35 -0.06 -30.41 9.68
N PRO A 36 -1.20 -30.42 10.37
CA PRO A 36 -2.38 -31.14 9.90
C PRO A 36 -2.96 -30.50 8.62
N ASP A 37 -3.55 -31.34 7.77
CA ASP A 37 -4.23 -30.92 6.53
C ASP A 37 -5.32 -29.87 6.78
N LYS A 38 -6.01 -30.00 7.91
CA LYS A 38 -7.10 -29.13 8.34
C LYS A 38 -6.63 -28.12 9.39
N LEU A 39 -5.52 -27.42 9.13
CA LEU A 39 -4.95 -26.43 10.05
C LEU A 39 -5.98 -25.36 10.48
N ASN A 40 -6.84 -24.93 9.56
CA ASN A 40 -7.91 -23.96 9.84
C ASN A 40 -8.84 -24.45 10.96
N VAL A 41 -9.19 -25.73 10.93
CA VAL A 41 -10.05 -26.35 11.95
C VAL A 41 -9.35 -26.39 13.30
N LEU A 42 -8.04 -26.70 13.31
CA LEU A 42 -7.25 -26.68 14.54
C LEU A 42 -7.18 -25.27 15.13
N LEU A 43 -6.92 -24.25 14.32
CA LEU A 43 -6.84 -22.87 14.78
C LEU A 43 -8.16 -22.38 15.40
N LEU A 44 -9.29 -22.72 14.76
CA LEU A 44 -10.62 -22.36 15.25
C LEU A 44 -11.02 -23.10 16.53
N LYS A 45 -10.42 -24.26 16.83
CA LYS A 45 -10.62 -24.97 18.11
C LYS A 45 -9.95 -24.27 19.30
N HIS A 46 -8.98 -23.38 19.06
CA HIS A 46 -8.20 -22.70 20.10
C HIS A 46 -8.37 -21.17 20.07
N PRO A 47 -9.61 -20.64 20.18
CA PRO A 47 -9.89 -19.19 20.09
C PRO A 47 -9.37 -18.37 21.29
N GLY A 48 -8.97 -19.06 22.37
CA GLY A 48 -8.29 -18.44 23.51
C GLY A 48 -6.87 -18.00 23.17
N ILE A 49 -6.21 -18.70 22.26
CA ILE A 49 -4.80 -18.48 21.90
C ILE A 49 -4.69 -17.78 20.55
N PHE A 50 -5.45 -18.25 19.57
CA PHE A 50 -5.40 -17.73 18.21
C PHE A 50 -6.64 -16.92 17.88
N TYR A 51 -6.44 -15.86 17.11
CA TYR A 51 -7.50 -15.15 16.43
C TYR A 51 -7.32 -15.32 14.92
N VAL A 52 -8.38 -15.66 14.20
CA VAL A 52 -8.37 -15.80 12.75
C VAL A 52 -9.15 -14.66 12.14
N SER A 53 -8.45 -13.75 11.45
CA SER A 53 -9.06 -12.66 10.69
C SER A 53 -9.27 -13.06 9.25
N ASN A 54 -10.42 -12.73 8.67
CA ASN A 54 -10.63 -12.75 7.22
C ASN A 54 -10.71 -11.30 6.74
N LYS A 55 -9.74 -10.88 5.92
CA LYS A 55 -9.74 -9.56 5.30
C LYS A 55 -9.48 -9.73 3.80
N TYR A 56 -10.44 -9.29 2.98
CA TYR A 56 -10.37 -9.42 1.51
C TYR A 56 -10.03 -10.85 1.04
N GLN A 57 -10.71 -11.85 1.58
CA GLN A 57 -10.46 -13.29 1.32
C GLN A 57 -9.09 -13.82 1.79
N ILE A 58 -8.28 -12.99 2.46
CA ILE A 58 -7.02 -13.42 3.05
C ILE A 58 -7.28 -13.79 4.51
N TYR A 59 -7.16 -15.09 4.79
CA TYR A 59 -7.19 -15.61 6.15
C TYR A 59 -5.82 -15.46 6.80
N SER A 60 -5.78 -14.73 7.91
CA SER A 60 -4.57 -14.54 8.72
C SER A 60 -4.82 -14.96 10.16
N VAL A 61 -3.82 -15.63 10.74
CA VAL A 61 -3.80 -16.04 12.14
C VAL A 61 -2.97 -15.04 12.92
N LEU A 62 -3.49 -14.62 14.06
CA LEU A 62 -2.84 -13.72 15.00
C LEU A 62 -2.74 -14.40 16.36
N LEU A 63 -1.67 -14.11 17.09
CA LEU A 63 -1.52 -14.54 18.47
C LEU A 63 -2.27 -13.59 19.40
N LYS A 64 -3.34 -14.06 20.06
CA LYS A 64 -4.20 -13.20 20.88
C LYS A 64 -3.46 -12.55 22.04
N ASP A 65 -2.55 -13.30 22.68
CA ASP A 65 -1.79 -12.81 23.83
C ASP A 65 -0.81 -11.70 23.49
N ALA A 66 -0.38 -11.60 22.22
CA ALA A 66 0.51 -10.55 21.75
C ALA A 66 -0.19 -9.21 21.50
N TYR A 67 -1.53 -9.18 21.51
CA TYR A 67 -2.31 -8.00 21.14
C TYR A 67 -3.15 -7.49 22.31
N ASN A 68 -3.26 -6.17 22.44
CA ASN A 68 -4.25 -5.50 23.27
C ASN A 68 -5.25 -4.81 22.33
N GLY A 69 -6.36 -5.49 22.02
CA GLY A 69 -7.29 -5.05 20.98
C GLY A 69 -6.63 -5.06 19.60
N SER A 70 -6.53 -3.89 18.96
CA SER A 70 -5.90 -3.72 17.65
C SER A 70 -4.39 -3.48 17.69
N GLU A 71 -3.84 -3.21 18.88
CA GLU A 71 -2.45 -2.80 19.05
C GLU A 71 -1.58 -3.97 19.50
N LEU A 72 -0.37 -4.06 18.95
CA LEU A 72 0.61 -5.06 19.34
C LEU A 72 1.25 -4.62 20.67
N LYS A 73 1.21 -5.47 21.70
CA LYS A 73 1.70 -5.14 23.05
C LYS A 73 3.19 -4.80 23.06
N GLU A 74 3.98 -5.60 22.36
CA GLU A 74 5.43 -5.43 22.26
C GLU A 74 5.79 -5.25 20.78
N MET A 75 6.05 -4.00 20.40
CA MET A 75 6.43 -3.67 19.03
C MET A 75 7.95 -3.73 18.87
N ASP A 76 8.39 -4.53 17.90
CA ASP A 76 9.78 -4.52 17.45
C ASP A 76 10.16 -3.15 16.87
N PRO A 77 11.39 -2.64 17.08
CA PRO A 77 11.83 -1.37 16.52
C PRO A 77 11.61 -1.24 15.00
N LEU A 78 11.71 -2.33 14.25
CA LEU A 78 11.45 -2.35 12.81
C LEU A 78 9.98 -2.10 12.48
N VAL A 79 9.06 -2.58 13.33
CA VAL A 79 7.62 -2.31 13.18
C VAL A 79 7.35 -0.83 13.38
N VAL A 80 7.97 -0.21 14.38
CA VAL A 80 7.84 1.22 14.68
C VAL A 80 8.40 2.07 13.53
N VAL A 81 9.60 1.75 13.06
CA VAL A 81 10.24 2.48 11.93
C VAL A 81 9.41 2.35 10.65
N LYS A 82 8.86 1.17 10.37
CA LYS A 82 7.96 0.97 9.23
C LYS A 82 6.69 1.81 9.33
N GLY A 83 6.16 1.99 10.54
CA GLY A 83 5.03 2.89 10.82
C GLY A 83 5.37 4.34 10.48
N LYS A 84 6.44 4.86 11.08
CA LYS A 84 6.94 6.24 10.84
C LYS A 84 7.25 6.51 9.37
N PHE A 85 7.87 5.55 8.70
CA PHE A 85 8.13 5.67 7.26
C PHE A 85 6.83 5.75 6.45
N GLY A 86 5.81 4.96 6.83
CA GLY A 86 4.49 5.03 6.22
C GLY A 86 3.84 6.40 6.37
N GLU A 87 3.92 7.00 7.55
CA GLU A 87 3.41 8.36 7.83
C GLU A 87 4.09 9.40 6.96
N LEU A 88 5.43 9.39 6.91
CA LEU A 88 6.22 10.30 6.05
C LEU A 88 5.86 10.16 4.58
N MET A 89 5.66 8.94 4.09
CA MET A 89 5.26 8.69 2.70
C MET A 89 3.86 9.25 2.41
N GLN A 90 2.93 9.15 3.35
CA GLN A 90 1.58 9.70 3.21
C GLN A 90 1.60 11.23 3.20
N GLU A 91 2.39 11.84 4.07
CA GLU A 91 2.60 13.30 4.11
C GLU A 91 3.19 13.81 2.79
N GLY A 92 4.26 13.17 2.30
CA GLY A 92 4.87 13.52 1.03
C GLY A 92 3.89 13.42 -0.15
N LEU A 93 3.02 12.39 -0.16
CA LEU A 93 1.97 12.25 -1.16
C LEU A 93 0.89 13.35 -1.02
N HIS A 94 0.51 13.68 0.21
CA HIS A 94 -0.46 14.72 0.49
C HIS A 94 0.03 16.09 0.00
N GLU A 95 1.25 16.48 0.37
CA GLU A 95 1.89 17.72 -0.09
C GLU A 95 1.98 17.78 -1.61
N TYR A 96 2.41 16.68 -2.24
CA TYR A 96 2.49 16.58 -3.68
C TYR A 96 1.13 16.87 -4.33
N ASN A 97 0.07 16.21 -3.85
CA ASN A 97 -1.27 16.37 -4.41
C ASN A 97 -1.80 17.79 -4.22
N GLN A 98 -1.54 18.42 -3.06
CA GLN A 98 -1.89 19.81 -2.82
C GLN A 98 -1.18 20.77 -3.78
N ARG A 99 0.14 20.64 -3.93
CA ARG A 99 0.93 21.48 -4.85
C ARG A 99 0.41 21.35 -6.29
N HIS A 100 0.13 20.13 -6.72
CA HIS A 100 -0.41 19.89 -8.06
C HIS A 100 -1.82 20.46 -8.25
N TYR A 101 -2.67 20.39 -7.23
CA TYR A 101 -3.99 21.02 -7.26
C TYR A 101 -3.90 22.54 -7.43
N LEU A 102 -3.04 23.20 -6.65
CA LEU A 102 -2.83 24.65 -6.74
C LEU A 102 -2.28 25.07 -8.11
N MET A 103 -1.28 24.34 -8.63
CA MET A 103 -0.72 24.60 -9.97
C MET A 103 -1.77 24.47 -11.07
N ASN A 104 -2.69 23.51 -10.95
CA ASN A 104 -3.78 23.34 -11.91
C ASN A 104 -4.77 24.51 -11.87
N LEU A 105 -5.11 25.01 -10.68
CA LEU A 105 -5.93 26.21 -10.52
C LEU A 105 -5.26 27.44 -11.13
N GLU A 106 -3.96 27.61 -10.94
CA GLU A 106 -3.22 28.71 -11.57
C GLU A 106 -3.20 28.60 -13.09
N LYS A 107 -3.00 27.39 -13.63
CA LYS A 107 -3.10 27.16 -15.08
C LYS A 107 -4.48 27.50 -15.62
N GLN A 108 -5.55 27.15 -14.90
CA GLN A 108 -6.92 27.53 -15.26
C GLN A 108 -7.11 29.05 -15.26
N LYS A 109 -6.64 29.74 -14.21
CA LYS A 109 -6.68 31.22 -14.13
C LYS A 109 -5.90 31.87 -15.28
N LYS A 110 -4.69 31.38 -15.58
CA LYS A 110 -3.87 31.87 -16.70
C LYS A 110 -4.52 31.58 -18.05
N LYS A 111 -5.10 30.40 -18.27
CA LYS A 111 -5.85 30.08 -19.50
C LYS A 111 -7.08 30.98 -19.67
N GLY A 112 -7.86 31.21 -18.62
CA GLY A 112 -8.99 32.15 -18.65
C GLY A 112 -8.56 33.59 -18.93
N PHE A 113 -7.41 34.01 -18.37
CA PHE A 113 -6.82 35.32 -18.63
C PHE A 113 -6.29 35.48 -20.07
N VAL A 114 -5.70 34.43 -20.64
CA VAL A 114 -5.23 34.41 -22.04
C VAL A 114 -6.42 34.42 -23.02
N ALA A 115 -7.50 33.67 -22.72
CA ALA A 115 -8.74 33.69 -23.50
C ALA A 115 -9.45 35.06 -23.46
N ALA A 116 -9.37 35.79 -22.34
CA ALA A 116 -9.90 37.15 -22.23
C ALA A 116 -9.08 38.20 -23.01
N ARG A 117 -7.78 37.94 -23.27
CA ARG A 117 -6.89 38.85 -24.01
C ARG A 117 -6.91 38.65 -25.52
N SER A 118 -7.33 37.50 -26.04
CA SER A 118 -7.40 37.23 -27.49
C SER A 118 -8.61 37.88 -28.20
N GLY A 119 -9.38 38.72 -27.51
CA GLY A 119 -10.55 39.41 -28.08
C GLY A 119 -10.27 40.75 -28.77
N LYS A 120 -9.01 41.21 -28.93
CA LYS A 120 -8.72 42.50 -29.59
C LYS A 120 -7.45 42.47 -30.47
N LYS A 121 -7.67 42.51 -31.80
CA LYS A 121 -6.79 42.88 -32.94
C LYS A 121 -5.51 42.04 -33.16
N LYS A 122 -4.90 41.91 -34.35
CA LYS A 122 -5.17 42.01 -35.81
C LYS A 122 -3.74 42.00 -36.43
N ASP A 123 -3.46 41.07 -37.34
CA ASP A 123 -2.39 40.98 -38.35
C ASP A 123 -0.93 41.33 -37.99
N THR A 124 0.02 40.40 -38.19
CA THR A 124 1.21 40.49 -39.10
C THR A 124 2.22 39.36 -38.80
N SER A 125 2.59 38.66 -39.87
CA SER A 125 3.56 37.57 -40.01
C SER A 125 5.00 37.92 -39.63
N THR A 126 5.80 36.97 -39.12
CA THR A 126 7.23 36.71 -39.47
C THR A 126 7.76 35.49 -38.68
N GLU A 127 8.60 34.71 -39.35
CA GLU A 127 9.14 33.39 -39.00
C GLU A 127 10.18 33.35 -37.85
N SER A 128 10.41 32.10 -37.41
CA SER A 128 11.69 31.47 -37.05
C SER A 128 12.07 31.24 -35.57
N SER A 129 12.34 29.96 -35.31
CA SER A 129 13.58 29.41 -34.70
C SER A 129 13.41 28.58 -33.43
N ALA A 130 14.18 27.49 -33.45
CA ALA A 130 14.16 26.32 -32.59
C ALA A 130 14.57 26.59 -31.14
N GLN A 131 14.19 25.69 -30.23
CA GLN A 131 15.16 24.95 -29.41
C GLN A 131 14.49 23.88 -28.53
N ASP A 132 15.07 22.69 -28.61
CA ASP A 132 14.89 21.55 -27.72
C ASP A 132 14.92 21.92 -26.24
N ARG A 133 14.05 21.27 -25.45
CA ARG A 133 14.38 20.92 -24.06
C ARG A 133 13.84 19.55 -23.71
N ASP A 134 14.79 18.61 -23.71
CA ASP A 134 14.94 17.47 -22.80
C ASP A 134 13.70 16.70 -22.36
N LYS A 135 13.57 15.55 -23.02
CA LYS A 135 12.73 14.40 -22.67
C LYS A 135 13.28 13.72 -21.41
N VAL A 136 13.09 14.33 -20.23
CA VAL A 136 13.56 13.78 -18.96
C VAL A 136 12.53 12.80 -18.36
N SER A 137 12.85 11.50 -18.47
CA SER A 137 12.43 10.38 -17.61
C SER A 137 10.93 10.08 -17.44
N GLY A 138 10.52 8.84 -17.78
CA GLY A 138 9.15 8.31 -17.77
C GLY A 138 8.44 8.17 -16.42
N LEU A 139 8.76 9.03 -15.45
CA LEU A 139 8.04 9.17 -14.18
C LEU A 139 7.29 10.51 -14.08
N PHE A 140 7.61 11.48 -14.94
CA PHE A 140 6.93 12.78 -14.99
C PHE A 140 5.86 12.88 -16.08
N ASN A 141 5.69 11.84 -16.89
CA ASN A 141 4.62 11.79 -17.89
C ASN A 141 3.26 11.53 -17.19
N PRO A 142 2.29 12.47 -17.27
CA PRO A 142 0.99 12.32 -16.61
C PRO A 142 0.19 11.10 -17.10
N GLU A 143 0.45 10.62 -18.31
CA GLU A 143 -0.20 9.42 -18.86
C GLU A 143 0.37 8.13 -18.28
N GLU A 144 1.69 8.02 -18.17
CA GLU A 144 2.38 6.88 -17.53
C GLU A 144 2.03 6.82 -16.06
N ARG A 145 1.91 7.98 -15.40
CA ARG A 145 1.44 8.03 -14.02
C ARG A 145 0.00 7.55 -13.90
N LYS A 146 -0.93 8.03 -14.74
CA LYS A 146 -2.30 7.49 -14.74
C LYS A 146 -2.33 5.98 -14.93
N ARG A 147 -1.51 5.44 -15.83
CA ARG A 147 -1.36 3.98 -16.03
C ARG A 147 -0.81 3.29 -14.79
N PHE A 148 0.22 3.86 -14.16
CA PHE A 148 0.83 3.32 -12.93
C PHE A 148 -0.19 3.24 -11.80
N TYR A 149 -0.92 4.32 -11.50
CA TYR A 149 -1.94 4.32 -10.44
C TYR A 149 -3.14 3.43 -10.81
N LYS A 150 -3.52 3.36 -12.09
CA LYS A 150 -4.53 2.41 -12.56
C LYS A 150 -4.12 0.96 -12.28
N VAL A 151 -2.89 0.58 -12.62
CA VAL A 151 -2.36 -0.77 -12.36
C VAL A 151 -2.21 -1.05 -10.86
N LEU A 152 -1.89 -0.04 -10.04
CA LEU A 152 -1.60 -0.23 -8.62
C LEU A 152 -2.86 -0.30 -7.74
N PHE A 153 -3.97 0.30 -8.18
CA PHE A 153 -5.20 0.43 -7.39
C PHE A 153 -6.45 -0.15 -8.06
N ASP A 154 -6.46 -0.36 -9.39
CA ASP A 154 -7.52 -1.08 -10.09
C ASP A 154 -7.08 -2.53 -10.35
N ASP A 155 -6.67 -3.23 -9.29
CA ASP A 155 -6.61 -4.69 -9.26
C ASP A 155 -8.06 -5.22 -9.22
N ALA A 156 -8.81 -4.95 -10.30
CA ALA A 156 -10.00 -5.70 -10.65
C ALA A 156 -9.48 -7.04 -11.19
N GLY A 157 -9.25 -7.98 -10.28
CA GLY A 157 -9.10 -9.38 -10.63
C GLY A 157 -9.98 -10.25 -9.74
N PRO A 158 -10.39 -11.43 -10.21
CA PRO A 158 -10.91 -11.78 -11.53
C PRO A 158 -12.42 -11.53 -11.67
#